data_AF-A0A2P4Q2H2-F1
#
_entry.id   AF-A0A2P4Q2H2-F1
#
_cell.length_a   1.000
_cell.length_b   1.000
_cell.length_c   1.000
_cell.angle_alpha   90.00
_cell.angle_beta   90.00
_cell.angle_gamma   90.00
#
_symmetry.space_group_name_H-M   'P 1'
#
loop_
_entity.id
_entity.type
_entity.pdbx_description
1 polymer ?
#
loop_
_entity_poly.entity_id
_entity_poly.type
_entity_poly.pdbx_seq_one_letter_code
_entity_poly.pdbx_strand_id
1 'polypeptide(L)'
;MDEILHFEPIQLLLQKFSDCLKNFGFGYTMFNDYYDEPKQQFFEFITKYCNKIRYFESGIPDDNNIYLFIENNQHNINYLTIEARQVI
;
A
#
# COMPACT_ATOMS: atom_id res chain seq x y z
N MET A 1 -13.91 -6.01 19.18
CA MET A 1 -13.94 -4.56 19.00
C MET A 1 -13.31 -4.36 17.64
N ASP A 2 -14.14 -4.28 16.61
CA ASP A 2 -13.66 -4.03 15.26
C ASP A 2 -13.01 -2.66 15.29
N GLU A 3 -11.68 -2.63 15.31
CA GLU A 3 -10.92 -1.41 15.07
C GLU A 3 -11.25 -1.00 13.64
N ILE A 4 -12.29 -0.18 13.49
CA ILE A 4 -12.51 0.58 12.28
C ILE A 4 -11.26 1.43 12.16
N LEU A 5 -10.34 1.02 11.29
CA LEU A 5 -9.19 1.80 10.92
C LEU A 5 -9.72 3.17 10.48
N HIS A 6 -9.54 4.18 11.32
CA HIS A 6 -9.88 5.54 10.96
C HIS A 6 -8.85 5.98 9.92
N PHE A 7 -9.21 5.88 8.65
CA PHE A 7 -8.32 6.20 7.53
C PHE A 7 -8.05 7.71 7.42
N GLU A 8 -8.90 8.57 7.98
CA GLU A 8 -8.77 10.03 7.88
C GLU A 8 -7.42 10.58 8.39
N PRO A 9 -6.94 10.27 9.62
CA PRO A 9 -5.61 10.66 10.06
C PRO A 9 -4.47 10.20 9.14
N ILE A 10 -4.59 8.99 8.59
CA ILE A 10 -3.56 8.41 7.73
C ILE A 10 -3.58 9.08 6.35
N GLN A 11 -4.76 9.36 5.79
CA GLN A 11 -4.93 10.11 4.55
C GLN A 11 -4.34 11.53 4.67
N LEU A 12 -4.60 12.23 5.79
CA LEU A 12 -4.02 13.55 6.06
C LEU A 12 -2.50 13.49 6.17
N LEU A 13 -1.96 12.46 6.84
CA LEU A 13 -0.51 12.25 6.93
C LEU A 13 0.09 12.06 5.53
N LEU A 14 -0.50 11.18 4.73
CA LEU A 14 -0.04 10.89 3.37
C LEU A 14 -0.09 12.12 2.48
N GLN A 15 -1.15 12.94 2.53
CA GLN A 15 -1.21 14.21 1.81
C GLN A 15 -0.09 15.17 2.22
N LYS A 16 0.26 15.21 3.50
CA LYS A 16 1.33 16.10 3.99
C LYS A 16 2.72 15.66 3.51
N PHE A 17 2.93 14.35 3.37
CA PHE A 17 4.22 13.78 2.99
C PHE A 17 4.29 13.30 1.55
N SER A 18 3.23 13.50 0.74
CA SER A 18 3.08 12.90 -0.59
C SER A 18 4.25 13.20 -1.53
N ASP A 19 4.78 14.42 -1.47
CA ASP A 19 5.88 14.88 -2.31
C ASP A 19 7.26 14.34 -1.90
N CYS A 20 7.37 13.68 -0.75
CA CYS A 20 8.63 13.14 -0.23
C CYS A 20 8.57 11.65 0.14
N LEU A 21 7.36 11.07 0.19
CA LEU A 21 7.17 9.65 0.45
C LEU A 21 7.73 8.85 -0.72
N LYS A 22 8.72 8.00 -0.40
CA LYS A 22 9.39 7.13 -1.38
C LYS A 22 9.18 5.66 -1.10
N ASN A 23 8.94 5.29 0.15
CA ASN A 23 8.82 3.91 0.57
C ASN A 23 7.56 3.79 1.43
N PHE A 24 6.74 2.79 1.19
CA PHE A 24 5.54 2.51 1.96
C PHE A 24 5.30 1.00 2.02
N GLY A 25 4.60 0.51 3.05
CA GLY A 25 4.26 -0.90 3.15
C GLY A 25 3.10 -1.13 4.11
N PHE A 26 2.42 -2.26 3.93
CA PHE A 26 1.40 -2.73 4.84
C PHE A 26 1.97 -3.78 5.78
N GLY A 27 1.75 -3.59 7.08
CA GLY A 27 2.03 -4.64 8.05
C GLY A 27 1.13 -5.85 7.83
N TYR A 28 1.66 -7.05 8.09
CA TYR A 28 0.94 -8.32 7.94
C TYR A 28 -0.44 -8.35 8.66
N THR A 29 -0.56 -7.66 9.79
CA THR A 29 -1.78 -7.60 10.61
C THR A 29 -2.68 -6.42 10.32
N MET A 30 -2.29 -5.49 9.44
CA MET A 30 -3.11 -4.28 9.18
C MET A 30 -4.46 -4.64 8.58
N PHE A 31 -4.55 -5.77 7.90
CA PHE A 31 -5.78 -6.22 7.30
C PHE A 31 -5.80 -7.75 7.30
N ASN A 32 -6.63 -8.33 8.16
CA ASN A 32 -7.01 -9.73 7.97
C ASN A 32 -7.64 -9.91 6.58
N ASP A 33 -7.70 -11.15 6.09
CA ASP A 33 -8.27 -11.58 4.80
C ASP A 33 -9.74 -11.13 4.55
N TYR A 34 -10.35 -10.42 5.50
CA TYR A 34 -11.72 -9.90 5.45
C TYR A 34 -11.82 -8.42 5.04
N TYR A 35 -10.72 -7.69 4.88
CA TYR A 35 -10.72 -6.23 4.64
C TYR A 35 -10.07 -5.84 3.31
N ASP A 36 -10.55 -6.39 2.20
CA ASP A 36 -10.02 -6.05 0.86
C ASP A 36 -10.47 -4.67 0.39
N GLU A 37 -11.69 -4.23 0.71
CA GLU A 37 -12.22 -2.94 0.28
C GLU A 37 -11.47 -1.73 0.90
N PRO A 38 -11.19 -1.69 2.22
CA PRO A 38 -10.41 -0.60 2.80
C PRO A 38 -8.95 -0.56 2.33
N LYS A 39 -8.33 -1.72 2.06
CA LYS A 39 -7.00 -1.77 1.42
C LYS A 39 -7.03 -1.10 0.07
N GLN A 40 -7.99 -1.48 -0.78
CA GLN A 40 -8.08 -0.98 -2.14
C GLN A 40 -8.29 0.54 -2.16
N GLN A 41 -9.22 1.05 -1.36
CA GLN A 41 -9.46 2.50 -1.24
C GLN A 41 -8.19 3.24 -0.77
N PHE A 42 -7.44 2.64 0.15
CA PHE A 42 -6.21 3.24 0.66
C PHE A 42 -5.08 3.20 -0.36
N PHE A 43 -4.98 2.13 -1.15
CA PHE A 43 -4.07 2.03 -2.29
C PHE A 43 -4.38 3.07 -3.36
N GLU A 44 -5.64 3.20 -3.77
CA GLU A 44 -6.09 4.22 -4.73
C GLU A 44 -5.73 5.63 -4.25
N PHE A 45 -5.82 5.87 -2.94
CA PHE A 45 -5.38 7.12 -2.35
C PHE A 45 -3.86 7.31 -2.45
N ILE A 46 -3.06 6.32 -2.06
CA ILE A 46 -1.60 6.41 -2.15
C ILE A 46 -1.15 6.65 -3.59
N THR A 47 -1.66 5.88 -4.56
CA THR A 47 -1.26 6.04 -5.96
C THR A 47 -1.70 7.37 -6.55
N LYS A 48 -2.82 7.94 -6.09
CA LYS A 48 -3.30 9.26 -6.53
C LYS A 48 -2.44 10.43 -6.01
N TYR A 49 -1.97 10.36 -4.76
CA TYR A 49 -1.28 11.49 -4.12
C TYR A 49 0.24 11.32 -4.08
N CYS A 50 0.75 10.12 -3.84
CA CYS A 50 2.16 9.84 -3.60
C CYS A 50 2.87 9.41 -4.89
N ASN A 51 3.25 10.37 -5.73
CA ASN A 51 3.80 10.07 -7.07
C ASN A 51 5.30 9.71 -7.09
N LYS A 52 5.96 9.66 -5.92
CA LYS A 52 7.40 9.39 -5.79
C LYS A 52 7.70 8.07 -5.09
N ILE A 53 6.71 7.18 -4.96
CA ILE A 53 6.97 5.84 -4.44
C ILE A 53 7.94 5.11 -5.37
N ARG A 54 8.97 4.55 -4.74
CA ARG A 54 10.04 3.75 -5.35
C ARG A 54 10.03 2.32 -4.84
N TYR A 55 9.57 2.13 -3.61
CA TYR A 55 9.48 0.83 -2.95
C TYR A 55 8.13 0.67 -2.28
N PHE A 56 7.55 -0.51 -2.46
CA PHE A 56 6.29 -0.90 -1.86
C PHE A 56 6.33 -2.33 -1.32
N GLU A 57 5.92 -2.52 -0.06
CA GLU A 57 5.79 -3.84 0.58
C GLU A 57 4.30 -4.17 0.80
N SER A 58 3.78 -5.17 0.07
CA SER A 58 2.35 -5.52 0.10
C SER A 58 1.90 -6.20 1.40
N GLY A 59 2.83 -6.82 2.14
CA GLY A 59 2.53 -7.59 3.34
C GLY A 59 1.76 -8.90 3.10
N ILE A 60 1.16 -9.10 1.91
CA ILE A 60 0.40 -10.29 1.52
C ILE A 60 0.74 -10.65 0.06
N PRO A 61 0.99 -11.94 -0.26
CA PRO A 61 1.47 -12.37 -1.58
C PRO A 61 0.44 -12.39 -2.71
N ASP A 62 -0.85 -12.14 -2.46
CA ASP A 62 -1.94 -12.37 -3.45
C ASP A 62 -2.89 -11.17 -3.63
N ASP A 63 -2.38 -9.95 -3.42
CA ASP A 63 -3.21 -8.74 -3.48
C ASP A 63 -3.29 -8.18 -4.93
N ASN A 64 -4.51 -8.12 -5.47
CA ASN A 64 -4.82 -7.45 -6.76
C ASN A 64 -4.30 -6.00 -6.82
N ASN A 65 -4.10 -5.36 -5.67
CA ASN A 65 -3.57 -4.01 -5.56
C ASN A 65 -2.12 -3.86 -6.07
N ILE A 66 -1.36 -4.96 -6.16
CA ILE A 66 -0.01 -4.96 -6.74
C ILE A 66 -0.07 -4.52 -8.22
N TYR A 67 -1.08 -4.95 -8.98
CA TYR A 67 -1.22 -4.57 -10.38
C TYR A 67 -1.49 -3.06 -10.54
N LEU A 68 -2.43 -2.52 -9.76
CA LEU A 68 -2.74 -1.08 -9.71
C LEU A 68 -1.52 -0.25 -9.33
N PHE A 69 -0.71 -0.75 -8.39
CA PHE A 69 0.53 -0.09 -7.99
C PHE A 69 1.55 -0.05 -9.12
N ILE A 70 1.77 -1.19 -9.80
CA ILE A 70 2.69 -1.29 -10.95
C ILE A 70 2.26 -0.35 -12.07
N GLU A 71 0.97 -0.35 -12.43
CA GLU A 71 0.44 0.51 -13.51
C GLU A 71 0.67 1.99 -13.21
N ASN A 72 0.37 2.44 -11.98
CA ASN A 72 0.52 3.83 -11.59
C ASN A 72 1.98 4.28 -11.43
N ASN A 73 2.90 3.35 -11.19
CA ASN A 73 4.31 3.67 -10.92
C ASN A 73 5.28 3.10 -11.98
N GLN A 74 4.78 2.64 -13.13
CA GLN A 74 5.56 1.96 -14.18
C GLN A 74 6.83 2.71 -14.64
N HIS A 75 6.86 4.04 -14.51
CA HIS A 75 8.01 4.88 -14.90
C HIS A 75 8.92 5.30 -13.73
N ASN A 76 8.51 5.02 -12.49
CA ASN A 76 9.18 5.48 -11.27
C ASN A 76 9.70 4.35 -10.38
N ILE A 77 9.27 3.10 -10.60
CA ILE A 77 9.77 1.93 -9.88
C ILE A 77 11.24 1.70 -10.27
N ASN A 78 12.12 1.78 -9.28
CA ASN A 78 13.54 1.50 -9.45
C ASN A 78 13.95 0.13 -8.91
N TYR A 79 13.10 -0.52 -8.12
CA TYR A 79 13.36 -1.82 -7.49
C TYR A 79 12.05 -2.51 -7.10
N LEU A 80 11.92 -3.81 -7.41
CA LEU A 80 10.77 -4.65 -7.07
C LEU A 80 11.27 -5.92 -6.40
N THR A 81 10.75 -6.23 -5.21
CA THR A 81 10.99 -7.48 -4.50
C THR A 81 9.68 -8.23 -4.36
N ILE A 82 9.68 -9.51 -4.76
CA ILE A 82 8.55 -10.42 -4.56
C ILE A 82 9.06 -11.52 -3.65
N GLU A 83 8.52 -11.58 -2.43
CA GLU A 83 8.87 -12.62 -1.46
C GLU A 83 7.66 -13.52 -1.21
N ALA A 84 7.80 -14.80 -1.54
CA ALA A 84 6.85 -15.81 -1.11
C ALA A 84 7.34 -16.39 0.23
N ARG A 85 6.64 -16.10 1.33
CA ARG A 85 6.93 -16.75 2.61
C ARG A 85 6.27 -18.13 2.66
N GLN A 86 7.08 -19.16 2.88
CA GLN A 86 6.57 -20.46 3.33
C GLN A 86 6.13 -20.33 4.79
N VAL A 87 4.85 -20.59 5.05
CA VAL A 87 4.36 -20.82 6.41
C VAL A 87 4.79 -22.25 6.78
N ILE A 88 5.72 -22.37 7.73
CA ILE A 88 6.17 -23.65 8.32
C ILE A 88 5.41 -23.84 9.63
#